data_AF-A0A1F7A9E6-F1
#
_entry.id   AF-A0A1F7A9E6-F1
#
_cell.length_a   1.000
_cell.length_b   1.000
_cell.length_c   1.000
_cell.angle_alpha   90.00
_cell.angle_beta   90.00
_cell.angle_gamma   90.00
#
_symmetry.space_group_name_H-M   'P 1'
#
loop_
_entity.id
_entity.type
_entity.pdbx_description
1 polymer ?
#
loop_
_entity_poly.entity_id
_entity_poly.type
_entity_poly.pdbx_seq_one_letter_code
_entity_poly.pdbx_strand_id
1 'polypeptide(L)'
;MKLFSSDEVDWENLGIYSPAEETNNKAKVLENYCKAVQTCLKAKILEAKQTANYEYNLVVQFLNKDGSTYIFGPCCGATEEEMPSKDKFDYTVKKIDNAFEVTTPPLYRP
;
A
#
# COMPACT_ATOMS: atom_id res chain seq x y z
N MET A 1 -13.53 2.66 4.97
CA MET A 1 -12.30 1.92 4.65
C MET A 1 -11.24 2.34 5.66
N LYS A 2 -11.13 1.63 6.79
CA LYS A 2 -10.02 1.81 7.74
C LYS A 2 -8.89 0.92 7.23
N LEU A 3 -7.83 1.55 6.74
CA LEU A 3 -6.90 0.88 5.85
C LEU A 3 -5.65 0.33 6.53
N PHE A 4 -5.41 0.59 7.83
CA PHE A 4 -4.17 0.22 8.51
C PHE A 4 -4.36 0.06 10.03
N SER A 5 -3.72 -0.97 10.61
CA SER A 5 -3.48 -1.11 12.04
C SER A 5 -2.51 -0.01 12.51
N SER A 6 -2.77 0.64 13.65
CA SER A 6 -2.19 1.94 14.01
C SER A 6 -0.69 1.97 14.31
N ASP A 7 -0.05 0.83 14.50
CA ASP A 7 1.20 0.77 15.29
C ASP A 7 2.47 0.64 14.43
N GLU A 8 2.36 0.45 13.11
CA GLU A 8 3.51 0.30 12.19
C GLU A 8 3.65 1.42 11.15
N VAL A 9 2.67 2.34 11.07
CA VAL A 9 2.66 3.42 10.08
C VAL A 9 3.07 4.71 10.75
N ASP A 10 4.14 5.34 10.25
CA ASP A 10 4.57 6.67 10.68
C ASP A 10 3.62 7.75 10.12
N TRP A 11 2.51 7.93 10.84
CA TRP A 11 1.43 8.84 10.47
C TRP A 11 1.86 10.31 10.45
N GLU A 12 2.85 10.68 11.26
CA GLU A 12 3.37 12.05 11.30
C GLU A 12 4.10 12.36 9.99
N ASN A 13 4.94 11.44 9.51
CA ASN A 13 5.64 11.60 8.23
C ASN A 13 4.70 11.54 7.01
N LEU A 14 3.63 10.74 7.05
CA LEU A 14 2.63 10.76 5.98
C LEU A 14 1.73 12.01 6.03
N GLY A 15 1.56 12.60 7.22
CA GLY A 15 0.73 13.78 7.47
C GLY A 15 1.21 15.03 6.74
N ILE A 16 2.50 15.12 6.38
CA ILE A 16 3.09 16.27 5.67
C ILE A 16 2.44 16.54 4.30
N TYR A 17 1.84 15.51 3.71
CA TYR A 17 1.15 15.60 2.41
C TYR A 17 -0.32 16.02 2.55
N SER A 18 -0.80 16.25 3.77
CA SER A 18 -2.20 16.56 4.07
C SER A 18 -2.38 17.96 4.68
N PRO A 19 -3.52 18.63 4.45
CA PRO A 19 -3.93 19.79 5.22
C PRO A 19 -4.00 19.48 6.71
N ALA A 20 -3.70 20.46 7.57
CA ALA A 20 -3.63 20.28 9.02
C ALA A 20 -4.95 19.73 9.60
N GLU A 21 -6.08 20.17 9.07
CA GLU A 21 -7.43 19.73 9.42
C GLU A 21 -7.72 18.25 9.07
N GLU A 22 -6.96 17.66 8.13
CA GLU A 22 -7.12 16.28 7.69
C GLU A 22 -6.15 15.30 8.37
N THR A 23 -5.11 15.79 9.06
CA THR A 23 -4.06 14.96 9.69
C THR A 23 -4.59 13.96 10.71
N ASN A 24 -5.72 14.24 11.37
CA ASN A 24 -6.36 13.31 12.30
C ASN A 24 -7.20 12.21 11.60
N ASN A 25 -7.42 12.33 10.29
CA ASN A 25 -8.12 11.35 9.48
C ASN A 25 -7.13 10.48 8.71
N LYS A 26 -6.71 9.38 9.32
CA LYS A 26 -5.77 8.40 8.75
C LYS A 26 -6.09 8.00 7.31
N ALA A 27 -7.36 7.79 6.97
CA ALA A 27 -7.75 7.43 5.61
C ALA A 27 -7.46 8.57 4.61
N LYS A 28 -7.68 9.83 5.00
CA LYS A 28 -7.32 11.00 4.17
C LYS A 28 -5.83 11.24 4.11
N VAL A 29 -5.11 11.06 5.21
CA VAL A 29 -3.64 11.13 5.23
C VAL A 29 -3.03 10.20 4.18
N LEU A 30 -3.49 8.96 4.13
CA LEU A 30 -3.05 8.00 3.11
C LEU A 30 -3.48 8.35 1.69
N GLU A 31 -4.73 8.76 1.51
CA GLU A 31 -5.22 9.16 0.19
C GLU A 31 -4.39 10.32 -0.36
N ASN A 32 -4.07 11.30 0.48
CA ASN A 32 -3.28 12.47 0.11
C ASN A 32 -1.82 12.12 -0.19
N TYR A 33 -1.18 11.34 0.69
CA TYR A 33 0.17 10.82 0.45
C TYR A 33 0.24 10.10 -0.90
N CYS A 34 -0.66 9.14 -1.09
CA CYS A 34 -0.74 8.30 -2.27
C CYS A 34 -0.99 9.11 -3.57
N LYS A 35 -1.76 10.19 -3.50
CA LYS A 35 -1.90 11.14 -4.62
C LYS A 35 -0.64 11.96 -4.85
N ALA A 36 -0.01 12.47 -3.79
CA ALA A 36 1.17 13.32 -3.85
C ALA A 36 2.38 12.59 -4.46
N VAL A 37 2.60 11.34 -4.06
CA VAL A 37 3.68 10.49 -4.61
C VAL A 37 3.24 9.65 -5.82
N GLN A 38 2.04 9.88 -6.33
CA GLN A 38 1.45 9.21 -7.51
C GLN A 38 1.39 7.67 -7.42
N THR A 39 1.30 7.12 -6.21
CA THR A 39 1.23 5.68 -5.95
C THR A 39 -0.20 5.16 -5.77
N CYS A 40 -1.22 5.98 -6.07
CA CYS A 40 -2.64 5.58 -6.11
C CYS A 40 -2.97 4.74 -7.34
N LEU A 41 -2.26 3.63 -7.45
CA LEU A 41 -2.36 2.67 -8.52
C LEU A 41 -3.58 1.79 -8.30
N LYS A 42 -4.22 1.42 -9.41
CA LYS A 42 -5.25 0.38 -9.35
C LYS A 42 -4.56 -0.94 -8.98
N ALA A 43 -5.21 -1.72 -8.12
CA ALA A 43 -4.70 -3.02 -7.69
C ALA A 43 -5.56 -4.14 -8.28
N LYS A 44 -4.90 -5.19 -8.76
CA LYS A 44 -5.51 -6.47 -9.11
C LYS A 44 -5.05 -7.50 -8.09
N ILE A 45 -6.01 -8.19 -7.46
CA ILE A 45 -5.72 -9.35 -6.61
C ILE A 45 -5.52 -10.55 -7.55
N LEU A 46 -4.34 -11.13 -7.51
CA LEU A 46 -3.99 -12.33 -8.28
C LEU A 46 -4.32 -13.60 -7.50
N GLU A 47 -4.02 -13.59 -6.20
CA GLU A 47 -4.23 -14.73 -5.32
C GLU A 47 -4.69 -14.24 -3.94
N ALA A 48 -5.48 -15.08 -3.26
CA ALA A 48 -5.92 -14.84 -1.90
C ALA A 48 -5.85 -16.16 -1.12
N LYS A 49 -4.95 -16.24 -0.14
CA LYS A 49 -4.75 -17.42 0.69
C LYS A 49 -5.06 -17.08 2.13
N GLN A 50 -5.94 -17.87 2.76
CA GLN A 50 -6.18 -17.76 4.18
C GLN A 50 -4.96 -18.31 4.94
N THR A 51 -4.41 -17.53 5.87
CA THR A 51 -3.22 -17.90 6.66
C THR A 51 -3.56 -18.22 8.11
N ALA A 52 -4.61 -17.60 8.66
CA ALA A 52 -5.16 -17.90 9.99
C ALA A 52 -6.66 -17.62 10.04
N ASN A 53 -7.28 -17.75 11.22
CA ASN A 53 -8.67 -17.33 11.41
C ASN A 53 -8.79 -15.83 11.13
N TYR A 54 -9.56 -15.50 10.09
CA TYR A 54 -9.80 -14.12 9.64
C TYR A 54 -8.57 -13.37 9.10
N GLU A 55 -7.43 -14.02 8.91
CA GLU A 55 -6.24 -13.42 8.27
C GLU A 55 -5.97 -14.06 6.91
N TYR A 56 -5.65 -13.22 5.93
CA TYR A 56 -5.39 -13.62 4.56
C TYR A 56 -4.14 -12.92 4.04
N ASN A 57 -3.38 -13.64 3.24
CA ASN A 57 -2.32 -13.10 2.42
C ASN A 57 -2.82 -12.98 0.98
N LEU A 58 -2.69 -11.79 0.41
CA LEU A 58 -3.07 -11.46 -0.95
C LEU A 58 -1.83 -11.22 -1.78
N VAL A 59 -1.76 -11.82 -2.96
CA VAL A 59 -0.77 -11.44 -3.97
C VAL A 59 -1.42 -10.39 -4.86
N VAL A 60 -0.85 -9.18 -4.85
CA VAL A 60 -1.40 -8.00 -5.54
C VAL A 60 -0.45 -7.58 -6.66
N GLN A 61 -1.02 -7.21 -7.80
CA GLN A 61 -0.32 -6.54 -8.88
C GLN A 61 -0.92 -5.15 -9.08
N PHE A 62 -0.07 -4.12 -9.07
CA PHE A 62 -0.50 -2.75 -9.33
C PHE A 62 -0.49 -2.45 -10.82
N LEU A 63 -1.37 -1.54 -11.24
CA LEU A 63 -1.56 -1.13 -12.62
C LEU A 63 -1.35 0.38 -12.76
N ASN A 64 -0.63 0.75 -13.82
CA ASN A 64 -0.52 2.12 -14.29
C ASN A 64 -1.88 2.64 -14.78
N LYS A 65 -1.97 3.96 -15.03
CA LYS A 65 -3.21 4.60 -15.50
C LYS A 65 -3.70 4.06 -16.84
N ASP A 66 -2.79 3.62 -17.70
CA ASP A 66 -3.08 3.00 -19.00
C ASP A 66 -3.48 1.51 -18.89
N GLY A 67 -3.46 0.94 -17.68
CA GLY A 67 -3.78 -0.46 -17.42
C GLY A 67 -2.60 -1.43 -17.56
N SER A 68 -1.41 -0.96 -17.94
CA SER A 68 -0.19 -1.78 -17.93
C SER A 68 0.25 -2.12 -16.50
N THR A 69 1.02 -3.21 -16.34
CA THR A 69 1.58 -3.61 -15.05
C THR A 69 2.58 -2.57 -14.54
N TYR A 70 2.42 -2.16 -13.29
CA TYR A 70 3.40 -1.32 -12.59
C TYR A 70 4.61 -2.17 -12.16
N ILE A 71 5.80 -1.70 -12.53
CA ILE A 71 7.08 -2.31 -12.12
C ILE A 71 7.73 -1.42 -11.06
N PHE A 72 7.96 -1.99 -9.88
CA PHE A 72 8.70 -1.36 -8.81
C PHE A 72 10.19 -1.73 -8.95
N GLY A 73 10.92 -0.90 -9.70
CA GLY A 73 12.35 -1.05 -9.91
C GLY A 73 13.22 -0.34 -8.86
N PRO A 74 14.55 -0.35 -9.08
CA PRO A 74 15.51 0.30 -8.21
C PRO A 74 15.21 1.80 -7.99
N CYS A 75 15.49 2.28 -6.78
CA CYS A 75 15.36 3.69 -6.43
C CYS A 75 16.59 4.19 -5.65
N CYS A 76 16.73 5.51 -5.53
CA CYS A 76 17.78 6.14 -4.72
C CYS A 76 19.23 5.75 -5.08
N GLY A 77 19.49 5.46 -6.35
CA GLY A 77 20.82 5.09 -6.84
C GLY A 77 21.17 3.61 -6.69
N ALA A 78 20.27 2.78 -6.16
CA ALA A 78 20.44 1.33 -6.14
C ALA A 78 20.44 0.74 -7.57
N THR A 79 21.15 -0.37 -7.73
CA THR A 79 21.18 -1.17 -8.96
C THR A 79 20.10 -2.26 -8.97
N GLU A 80 19.86 -2.91 -10.12
CA GLU A 80 18.95 -4.07 -10.22
C GLU A 80 19.43 -5.28 -9.39
N GLU A 81 20.74 -5.39 -9.13
CA GLU A 81 21.26 -6.47 -8.28
C GLU A 81 20.95 -6.19 -6.79
N GLU A 82 21.04 -4.93 -6.37
CA GLU A 82 20.77 -4.51 -4.99
C GLU A 82 19.28 -4.42 -4.69
N MET A 83 18.48 -4.00 -5.68
CA MET A 83 17.03 -3.85 -5.56
C MET A 83 16.34 -4.34 -6.84
N PRO A 84 16.18 -5.67 -6.99
CA PRO A 84 15.55 -6.24 -8.17
C PRO A 84 14.13 -5.73 -8.38
N SER A 85 13.79 -5.44 -9.64
CA SER A 85 12.44 -5.06 -10.03
C SER A 85 11.39 -6.10 -9.64
N LYS A 86 10.26 -5.63 -9.08
CA LYS A 86 9.12 -6.47 -8.69
C LYS A 86 7.80 -5.92 -9.24
N ASP A 87 6.89 -6.81 -9.59
CA ASP A 87 5.54 -6.45 -10.08
C ASP A 87 4.40 -7.09 -9.28
N LYS A 88 4.75 -7.98 -8.34
CA LYS A 88 3.84 -8.64 -7.41
C LYS A 88 4.24 -8.32 -5.98
N PHE A 89 3.24 -8.10 -5.14
CA PHE A 89 3.41 -7.64 -3.78
C PHE A 89 2.48 -8.38 -2.85
N ASP A 90 3.02 -8.87 -1.74
CA ASP A 90 2.26 -9.56 -0.73
C ASP A 90 1.64 -8.55 0.24
N TYR A 91 0.32 -8.65 0.43
CA TYR A 91 -0.45 -7.85 1.37
C TYR A 91 -1.16 -8.76 2.36
N THR A 92 -0.98 -8.48 3.64
CA THR A 92 -1.76 -9.10 4.70
C THR A 92 -3.03 -8.29 4.93
N VAL A 93 -4.16 -8.99 5.02
CA VAL A 93 -5.47 -8.41 5.31
C VAL A 93 -6.18 -9.18 6.41
N LYS A 94 -6.97 -8.46 7.21
CA LYS A 94 -7.85 -9.01 8.26
C LYS A 94 -9.30 -8.90 7.83
N LYS A 95 -10.08 -9.95 8.04
CA LYS A 95 -11.52 -9.94 7.81
C LYS A 95 -12.26 -9.53 9.09
N ILE A 96 -12.85 -8.35 9.09
CA ILE A 96 -13.60 -7.79 10.23
C ILE A 96 -14.98 -7.37 9.72
N ASP A 97 -16.05 -7.82 10.37
CA ASP A 97 -17.44 -7.48 10.04
C ASP A 97 -17.77 -7.58 8.54
N ASN A 98 -17.26 -8.66 7.91
CA ASN A 98 -17.41 -8.97 6.49
C ASN A 98 -16.67 -8.03 5.50
N ALA A 99 -15.80 -7.15 5.98
CA ALA A 99 -14.87 -6.36 5.19
C ALA A 99 -13.43 -6.88 5.36
N PHE A 100 -12.58 -6.63 4.35
CA PHE A 100 -11.13 -6.86 4.46
C PHE A 100 -10.42 -5.54 4.75
N GLU A 101 -9.66 -5.51 5.83
CA GLU A 101 -8.81 -4.38 6.23
C GLU A 101 -7.35 -4.73 5.96
N VAL A 102 -6.64 -3.86 5.24
CA VAL A 102 -5.22 -4.05 4.96
C VAL A 102 -4.43 -3.78 6.24
N THR A 103 -3.43 -4.62 6.51
CA THR A 103 -2.52 -4.42 7.64
C THR A 103 -1.08 -4.17 7.21
N THR A 104 -0.72 -4.55 5.98
CA THR A 104 0.60 -4.25 5.40
C THR A 104 0.66 -2.79 4.92
N PRO A 105 1.73 -2.03 5.23
CA PRO A 105 1.93 -0.67 4.73
C PRO A 105 1.85 -0.55 3.20
N PRO A 106 1.50 0.63 2.65
CA PRO A 106 1.52 0.85 1.21
C PRO A 106 2.94 0.76 0.66
N LEU A 107 3.08 0.57 -0.66
CA LEU A 107 4.38 0.65 -1.31
C LEU A 107 5.04 2.01 -1.03
N TYR A 108 6.23 1.96 -0.44
CA TYR A 108 7.02 3.13 -0.09
C TYR A 108 8.18 3.31 -1.08
N ARG A 109 8.36 4.53 -1.57
CA ARG A 109 9.53 4.95 -2.33
C ARG A 109 10.12 6.17 -1.59
N PRO A 110 11.33 6.05 -1.01
CA PRO A 110 12.00 7.16 -0.34
C PRO A 110 12.41 8.29 -1.29
#